data_AF-A0A8H6AQZ8-F1
#
_entry.id   AF-A0A8H6AQZ8-F1
#
_cell.length_a   1.000
_cell.length_b   1.000
_cell.length_c   1.000
_cell.angle_alpha   90.00
_cell.angle_beta   90.00
_cell.angle_gamma   90.00
#
_symmetry.space_group_name_H-M   'P 1'
#
loop_
_entity.id
_entity.type
_entity.pdbx_description
1 polymer ?
#
loop_
_entity_poly.entity_id
_entity_poly.type
_entity_poly.pdbx_seq_one_letter_code
_entity_poly.pdbx_strand_id
1 'polypeptide(L)'
;MFLISVLRYALFLLVPLSLTFTSYLYLYPAFHGCAFPSPEYDASEAYVNTLRQHTLPNSYDPSKVAPFRLLALGDPQLEGESSIRDIDSINLPNLKKFFEDSGIVSGTKHNLLQRVRHSLHDIIDFWLDDLPKAFEVYRKRFDHIGNDYYLGHIYRATHWWLDPTHVTVLGDLVGSQWIDDEEFEERGRRYWNRVFKHGERIPDEIMSPPAFDFQNTIMLGDDAAAWKKRIINVAGNHDVGYAGDISKDRLARFERVFGKANYELRFQLPSNHNASSIPTTGIQTDGRDIPEIRIMILNDMNLDTPVSDKDLQDESYQFLNDLISTSHAVERSALFTLVLTHIPLYKDEGICVDGPFFDFFDGEFENGVKEQNHLSRDASKGMLEGVFGMSGSAHVDGQGMGRHGIILTGHDHEGCDIYHYINQSLPEEDREWRCDRYPEAKHLVNQSGIPGLREVTVRSMMGDFAGNAGLLSLWFDRESWEWQFEFANCGLGTQHIWWFVHILDFITVIVSIVYGVWLAAFKIRSILGLCENGKKGGKKEKKVTFEMTPDTDVEPEKSRGETDNGKREAKGDVNRSRK
;
A
#
# COMPACT_ATOMS: atom_id res chain seq x y z
N MET A 1 22.46 -27.10 -33.13
CA MET A 1 23.33 -25.90 -33.15
C MET A 1 22.53 -24.61 -33.27
N PHE A 2 21.56 -24.51 -34.20
CA PHE A 2 20.69 -23.33 -34.33
C PHE A 2 19.91 -22.99 -33.05
N LEU A 3 19.21 -23.97 -32.47
CA LEU A 3 18.42 -23.78 -31.24
C LEU A 3 19.26 -23.31 -30.03
N ILE A 4 20.46 -23.87 -29.81
CA ILE A 4 21.39 -23.41 -28.76
C ILE A 4 21.74 -21.94 -28.97
N SER A 5 22.05 -21.57 -30.21
CA SER A 5 22.45 -20.21 -30.53
C SER A 5 21.31 -19.24 -30.25
N VAL A 6 20.08 -19.61 -30.65
CA VAL A 6 18.86 -18.83 -30.36
C VAL A 6 18.64 -18.68 -28.85
N LEU A 7 18.68 -19.78 -28.08
CA LEU A 7 18.52 -19.74 -26.62
C LEU A 7 19.61 -18.89 -25.95
N ARG A 8 20.86 -18.99 -26.42
CA ARG A 8 21.98 -18.18 -25.90
C ARG A 8 21.77 -16.69 -26.17
N TYR A 9 21.36 -16.31 -27.38
CA TYR A 9 21.07 -14.91 -27.70
C TYR A 9 19.85 -14.40 -26.95
N ALA A 10 18.82 -15.24 -26.78
CA ALA A 10 17.67 -14.92 -25.95
C ALA A 10 18.09 -14.64 -24.50
N LEU A 11 18.92 -15.50 -23.89
CA LEU A 11 19.44 -15.27 -22.53
C LEU A 11 20.32 -14.03 -22.42
N PHE A 12 21.11 -13.71 -23.45
CA PHE A 12 21.91 -12.49 -23.48
C PHE A 12 21.06 -11.22 -23.42
N LEU A 13 19.81 -11.27 -23.88
CA LEU A 13 18.84 -10.18 -23.77
C LEU A 13 18.01 -10.28 -22.48
N LEU A 14 17.46 -11.47 -22.21
CA LEU A 14 16.50 -11.70 -21.13
C LEU A 14 17.11 -11.50 -19.75
N VAL A 15 18.33 -12.00 -19.51
CA VAL A 15 18.99 -11.88 -18.20
C VAL A 15 19.23 -10.41 -17.78
N PRO A 16 19.86 -9.55 -18.59
CA PRO A 16 20.06 -8.15 -18.18
C PRO A 16 18.74 -7.38 -18.06
N LEU A 17 17.74 -7.66 -18.91
CA LEU A 17 16.42 -7.04 -18.80
C LEU A 17 15.72 -7.43 -17.50
N SER A 18 15.64 -8.73 -17.21
CA SER A 18 15.11 -9.26 -15.93
C SER A 18 15.81 -8.60 -14.75
N LEU A 19 17.14 -8.65 -14.69
CA LEU A 19 17.89 -8.06 -13.57
C LEU A 19 17.61 -6.56 -13.39
N THR A 20 17.51 -5.81 -14.49
CA THR A 20 17.23 -4.37 -14.45
C THR A 20 15.82 -4.11 -13.91
N PHE A 21 14.81 -4.78 -14.45
CA PHE A 21 13.42 -4.57 -14.03
C PHE A 21 13.14 -5.09 -12.62
N THR A 22 13.73 -6.22 -12.24
CA THR A 22 13.60 -6.75 -10.87
C THR A 22 14.31 -5.84 -9.87
N SER A 23 15.46 -5.28 -10.24
CA SER A 23 16.14 -4.28 -9.40
C SER A 23 15.32 -3.00 -9.27
N TYR A 24 14.71 -2.52 -10.36
CA TYR A 24 13.76 -1.41 -10.31
C TYR A 24 12.57 -1.70 -9.40
N LEU A 25 11.93 -2.86 -9.56
CA LEU A 25 10.73 -3.23 -8.81
C LEU A 25 11.00 -3.37 -7.31
N TYR A 26 12.11 -3.98 -6.91
CA TYR A 26 12.44 -4.20 -5.50
C TYR A 26 13.10 -2.99 -4.81
N LEU A 27 13.65 -2.05 -5.60
CA LEU A 27 14.21 -0.79 -5.09
C LEU A 27 13.37 0.42 -5.50
N TYR A 28 12.12 0.22 -5.89
CA TYR A 28 11.22 1.29 -6.33
C TYR A 28 11.13 2.45 -5.32
N PRO A 29 11.11 2.22 -3.98
CA PRO A 29 11.01 3.33 -3.05
C PRO A 29 12.24 4.25 -3.14
N ALA A 30 13.42 3.69 -3.41
CA ALA A 30 14.63 4.46 -3.64
C ALA A 30 14.53 5.25 -4.97
N PHE A 31 14.12 4.60 -6.06
CA PHE A 31 13.97 5.26 -7.36
C PHE A 31 12.89 6.36 -7.36
N HIS A 32 11.86 6.22 -6.54
CA HIS A 32 10.76 7.17 -6.42
C HIS A 32 11.03 8.27 -5.39
N GLY A 33 12.19 8.26 -4.72
CA GLY A 33 12.52 9.29 -3.73
C GLY A 33 11.73 9.18 -2.44
N CYS A 34 11.18 8.01 -2.12
CA CYS A 34 10.33 7.83 -0.95
C CYS A 34 11.14 8.01 0.33
N ALA A 35 10.68 8.90 1.20
CA ALA A 35 11.23 9.11 2.53
C ALA A 35 10.14 9.65 3.46
N PHE A 36 10.24 9.30 4.74
CA PHE A 36 9.44 9.96 5.76
C PHE A 36 9.77 11.46 5.81
N PRO A 37 8.77 12.36 5.90
CA PRO A 37 9.03 13.77 6.11
C PRO A 37 9.93 14.00 7.34
N SER A 38 10.85 14.96 7.24
CA SER A 38 11.84 15.25 8.28
C SER A 38 11.53 16.55 9.03
N PRO A 39 12.06 16.74 10.25
CA PRO A 39 11.87 17.96 11.03
C PRO A 39 12.36 19.26 10.36
N GLU A 40 13.29 19.15 9.42
CA GLU A 40 13.83 20.29 8.67
C GLU A 40 12.99 20.61 7.41
N TYR A 41 11.89 19.89 7.19
CA TYR A 41 10.90 20.05 6.11
C TYR A 41 11.42 19.92 4.66
N ASP A 42 12.71 19.66 4.43
CA ASP A 42 13.24 19.39 3.09
C ASP A 42 13.12 17.89 2.73
N ALA A 43 12.21 17.60 1.80
CA ALA A 43 12.00 16.25 1.26
C ALA A 43 13.26 15.66 0.60
N SER A 44 14.09 16.50 -0.03
CA SER A 44 15.35 16.07 -0.65
C SER A 44 16.36 15.64 0.40
N GLU A 45 16.46 16.39 1.50
CA GLU A 45 17.34 16.02 2.62
C GLU A 45 16.85 14.77 3.34
N ALA A 46 15.54 14.64 3.54
CA ALA A 46 14.94 13.44 4.11
C ALA A 46 15.31 12.20 3.28
N TYR A 47 15.13 12.27 1.96
CA TYR A 47 15.50 11.21 1.03
C TYR A 47 17.01 10.90 1.06
N VAL A 48 17.86 11.92 1.03
CA VAL A 48 19.32 11.71 1.09
C VAL A 48 19.72 11.04 2.40
N ASN A 49 19.10 11.38 3.53
CA ASN A 49 19.37 10.74 4.80
C ASN A 49 18.92 9.27 4.81
N THR A 50 17.73 8.96 4.28
CA THR A 50 17.26 7.57 4.08
C THR A 50 18.20 6.79 3.17
N LEU A 51 18.67 7.38 2.06
CA LEU A 51 19.64 6.73 1.18
C LEU A 51 20.97 6.42 1.89
N ARG A 52 21.45 7.32 2.76
CA ARG A 52 22.67 7.12 3.55
C ARG A 52 22.54 5.96 4.53
N GLN A 53 21.35 5.72 5.11
CA GLN A 53 21.10 4.55 5.97
C GLN A 53 21.46 3.23 5.27
N HIS A 54 21.21 3.13 3.96
CA HIS A 54 21.46 1.92 3.17
C HIS A 54 22.84 1.89 2.48
N THR A 55 23.39 3.05 2.11
CA THR A 55 24.63 3.11 1.29
C THR A 55 25.87 3.54 2.07
N LEU A 56 25.73 4.47 3.02
CA LEU A 56 26.83 5.08 3.78
C LEU A 56 26.43 5.25 5.26
N PRO A 57 26.32 4.16 6.04
CA PRO A 57 25.78 4.21 7.40
C PRO A 57 26.53 5.15 8.35
N ASN A 58 27.83 5.39 8.10
CA ASN A 58 28.63 6.33 8.88
C ASN A 58 28.23 7.81 8.70
N SER A 59 27.47 8.12 7.66
CA SER A 59 26.98 9.47 7.34
C SER A 59 25.48 9.64 7.59
N TYR A 60 24.80 8.59 8.07
CA TYR A 60 23.40 8.64 8.49
C TYR A 60 23.27 9.48 9.77
N ASP A 61 22.35 10.42 9.77
CA ASP A 61 22.08 11.28 10.91
C ASP A 61 20.73 10.91 11.54
N PRO A 62 20.73 10.23 12.72
CA PRO A 62 19.49 9.87 13.40
C PRO A 62 18.75 11.08 13.97
N SER A 63 19.41 12.23 14.15
CA SER A 63 18.78 13.44 14.70
C SER A 63 17.84 14.12 13.69
N LYS A 64 18.05 13.87 12.39
CA LYS A 64 17.21 14.36 11.29
C LYS A 64 15.98 13.48 11.03
N VAL A 65 15.73 12.46 11.84
CA VAL A 65 14.63 11.52 11.67
C VAL A 65 13.56 11.77 12.72
N ALA A 66 12.31 11.90 12.28
CA ALA A 66 11.17 12.08 13.19
C ALA A 66 11.08 10.89 14.18
N PRO A 67 10.91 11.11 15.49
CA PRO A 67 10.89 10.03 16.49
C PRO A 67 9.68 9.10 16.33
N PHE A 68 8.58 9.57 15.76
CA PHE A 68 7.43 8.74 15.40
C PHE A 68 7.20 8.81 13.88
N ARG A 69 7.11 7.64 13.25
CA ARG A 69 6.95 7.45 11.80
C ARG A 69 5.95 6.33 11.56
N LEU A 70 4.79 6.67 11.04
CA LEU A 70 3.69 5.74 10.77
C LEU A 70 3.60 5.45 9.27
N LEU A 71 3.82 4.19 8.92
CA LEU A 71 3.51 3.66 7.59
C LEU A 71 2.02 3.30 7.56
N ALA A 72 1.23 4.04 6.79
CA ALA A 72 -0.21 3.85 6.64
C ALA A 72 -0.53 3.19 5.29
N LEU A 73 -1.32 2.13 5.30
CA LEU A 73 -1.73 1.38 4.12
C LEU A 73 -3.26 1.31 4.08
N GLY A 74 -3.88 1.71 2.98
CA GLY A 74 -5.34 1.74 2.84
C GLY A 74 -5.86 0.58 1.98
N ASP A 75 -6.98 -0.01 2.38
CA ASP A 75 -7.87 -0.85 1.58
C ASP A 75 -7.16 -1.98 0.79
N PRO A 76 -6.47 -2.94 1.43
CA PRO A 76 -5.86 -4.07 0.72
C PRO A 76 -6.90 -5.02 0.11
N GLN A 77 -8.15 -5.03 0.60
CA GLN A 77 -9.30 -5.75 0.07
C GLN A 77 -9.02 -7.18 -0.40
N LEU A 78 -8.55 -8.05 0.51
CA LEU A 78 -8.23 -9.43 0.14
C LEU A 78 -9.49 -10.19 -0.32
N GLU A 79 -9.57 -10.51 -1.60
CA GLU A 79 -10.61 -11.34 -2.22
C GLU A 79 -10.34 -12.85 -2.10
N GLY A 80 -11.38 -13.67 -2.18
CA GLY A 80 -11.30 -15.14 -2.17
C GLY A 80 -12.37 -15.81 -3.05
N GLU A 81 -12.68 -17.07 -2.79
CA GLU A 81 -13.55 -17.90 -3.65
C GLU A 81 -14.94 -17.30 -3.86
N SER A 82 -15.55 -16.63 -2.88
CA SER A 82 -16.87 -15.97 -3.06
C SER A 82 -16.90 -14.91 -4.15
N SER A 83 -15.75 -14.34 -4.51
CA SER A 83 -15.65 -13.37 -5.62
C SER A 83 -15.63 -14.02 -7.02
N ILE A 84 -15.50 -15.35 -7.09
CA ILE A 84 -15.36 -16.08 -8.34
C ILE A 84 -16.71 -16.57 -8.83
N ARG A 85 -17.09 -16.15 -10.03
CA ARG A 85 -18.32 -16.59 -10.70
C ARG A 85 -18.15 -17.98 -11.31
N ASP A 86 -19.26 -18.71 -11.44
CA ASP A 86 -19.31 -19.98 -12.16
C ASP A 86 -18.33 -21.05 -11.65
N ILE A 87 -18.04 -21.10 -10.35
CA ILE A 87 -17.13 -22.11 -9.73
C ILE A 87 -17.51 -23.55 -10.14
N ASP A 88 -18.81 -23.83 -10.30
CA ASP A 88 -19.30 -25.15 -10.69
C ASP A 88 -18.82 -25.60 -12.08
N SER A 89 -18.37 -24.68 -12.95
CA SER A 89 -17.84 -25.01 -14.27
C SER A 89 -16.58 -25.87 -14.21
N ILE A 90 -15.80 -25.83 -13.12
CA ILE A 90 -14.63 -26.71 -12.90
C ILE A 90 -15.04 -28.19 -12.91
N ASN A 91 -16.27 -28.49 -12.48
CA ASN A 91 -16.80 -29.84 -12.46
C ASN A 91 -17.25 -30.36 -13.84
N LEU A 92 -17.12 -29.54 -14.89
CA LEU A 92 -17.47 -29.84 -16.28
C LEU A 92 -18.88 -30.44 -16.41
N PRO A 93 -19.93 -29.70 -15.99
CA PRO A 93 -21.29 -30.21 -15.89
C PRO A 93 -21.85 -30.69 -17.24
N ASN A 94 -21.53 -30.02 -18.36
CA ASN A 94 -22.01 -30.42 -19.67
C ASN A 94 -21.24 -31.64 -20.20
N LEU A 95 -19.97 -31.83 -19.81
CA LEU A 95 -19.27 -33.09 -20.06
C LEU A 95 -19.91 -34.27 -19.30
N LYS A 96 -20.35 -34.05 -18.05
CA LYS A 96 -21.09 -35.07 -17.28
C LYS A 96 -22.42 -35.40 -17.95
N LYS A 97 -23.21 -34.39 -18.34
CA LYS A 97 -24.46 -34.58 -19.11
C LYS A 97 -24.24 -35.35 -20.40
N PHE A 98 -23.18 -35.04 -21.15
CA PHE A 98 -22.84 -35.77 -22.37
C PHE A 98 -22.70 -37.28 -22.10
N PHE A 99 -22.04 -37.69 -21.03
CA PHE A 99 -21.86 -39.10 -20.68
C PHE A 99 -23.17 -39.78 -20.24
N GLU A 100 -24.08 -39.03 -19.63
CA GLU A 100 -25.41 -39.49 -19.25
C GLU A 100 -26.33 -39.62 -20.48
N ASP A 101 -26.41 -38.60 -21.32
CA ASP A 101 -27.32 -38.54 -22.47
C ASP A 101 -26.87 -39.40 -23.65
N SER A 102 -25.56 -39.60 -23.81
CA SER A 102 -24.99 -40.55 -24.79
C SER A 102 -25.30 -42.01 -24.45
N GLY A 103 -25.63 -42.30 -23.20
CA GLY A 103 -25.89 -43.66 -22.72
C GLY A 103 -24.65 -44.51 -22.51
N ILE A 104 -23.49 -43.86 -22.40
CA ILE A 104 -22.20 -44.52 -22.14
C ILE A 104 -22.08 -44.92 -20.68
N VAL A 105 -22.60 -44.09 -19.75
CA VAL A 105 -22.46 -44.31 -18.31
C VAL A 105 -23.75 -44.80 -17.65
N SER A 106 -24.92 -44.41 -18.15
CA SER A 106 -26.23 -44.78 -17.60
C SER A 106 -27.25 -45.10 -18.69
N GLY A 107 -28.27 -45.93 -18.38
CA GLY A 107 -29.32 -46.27 -19.35
C GLY A 107 -30.23 -45.07 -19.64
N THR A 108 -30.34 -44.65 -20.90
CA THR A 108 -31.08 -43.43 -21.27
C THR A 108 -32.47 -43.73 -21.83
N LYS A 109 -33.43 -42.86 -21.53
CA LYS A 109 -34.82 -42.92 -22.05
C LYS A 109 -34.98 -42.30 -23.45
N HIS A 110 -33.91 -41.75 -24.03
CA HIS A 110 -33.96 -41.00 -25.28
C HIS A 110 -33.89 -41.89 -26.52
N ASN A 111 -34.64 -41.51 -27.57
CA ASN A 111 -34.56 -42.12 -28.89
C ASN A 111 -33.22 -41.77 -29.57
N LEU A 112 -32.78 -42.56 -30.55
CA LEU A 112 -31.44 -42.44 -31.16
C LEU A 112 -31.13 -41.02 -31.71
N LEU A 113 -32.11 -40.39 -32.36
CA LEU A 113 -32.02 -39.01 -32.85
C LEU A 113 -31.93 -37.97 -31.72
N GLN A 114 -32.63 -38.20 -30.62
CA GLN A 114 -32.57 -37.34 -29.44
C GLN A 114 -31.21 -37.49 -28.75
N ARG A 115 -30.69 -38.71 -28.61
CA ARG A 115 -29.33 -38.95 -28.07
C ARG A 115 -28.28 -38.19 -28.88
N VAL A 116 -28.27 -38.35 -30.20
CA VAL A 116 -27.32 -37.63 -31.06
C VAL A 116 -27.46 -36.11 -30.91
N ARG A 117 -28.68 -35.58 -30.88
CA ARG A 117 -28.92 -34.14 -30.71
C ARG A 117 -28.46 -33.62 -29.36
N HIS A 118 -28.84 -34.27 -28.26
CA HIS A 118 -28.49 -33.86 -26.90
C HIS A 118 -26.98 -34.00 -26.67
N SER A 119 -26.38 -35.14 -27.04
CA SER A 119 -24.93 -35.32 -26.94
C SER A 119 -24.13 -34.32 -27.79
N LEU A 120 -24.63 -33.90 -28.96
CA LEU A 120 -23.99 -32.84 -29.74
C LEU A 120 -24.14 -31.45 -29.09
N HIS A 121 -25.27 -31.17 -28.46
CA HIS A 121 -25.45 -29.92 -27.72
C HIS A 121 -24.53 -29.88 -26.50
N ASP A 122 -24.50 -30.94 -25.70
CA ASP A 122 -23.68 -31.03 -24.49
C ASP A 122 -22.17 -30.95 -24.79
N ILE A 123 -21.71 -31.53 -25.90
CA ILE A 123 -20.30 -31.42 -26.28
C ILE A 123 -19.95 -30.02 -26.78
N ILE A 124 -20.87 -29.34 -27.47
CA ILE A 124 -20.69 -27.94 -27.87
C ILE A 124 -20.62 -27.05 -26.62
N ASP A 125 -21.55 -27.25 -25.67
CA ASP A 125 -21.58 -26.51 -24.41
C ASP A 125 -20.33 -26.79 -23.55
N PHE A 126 -19.81 -28.02 -23.56
CA PHE A 126 -18.54 -28.31 -22.90
C PHE A 126 -17.38 -27.47 -23.46
N TRP A 127 -17.27 -27.35 -24.80
CA TRP A 127 -16.18 -26.60 -25.43
C TRP A 127 -16.36 -25.08 -25.36
N LEU A 128 -17.61 -24.60 -25.42
CA LEU A 128 -17.91 -23.16 -25.55
C LEU A 128 -18.37 -22.52 -24.24
N ASP A 129 -18.80 -23.29 -23.25
CA ASP A 129 -19.28 -22.79 -21.95
C ASP A 129 -18.41 -23.30 -20.79
N ASP A 130 -18.33 -24.63 -20.60
CA ASP A 130 -17.61 -25.20 -19.44
C ASP A 130 -16.12 -24.84 -19.45
N LEU A 131 -15.41 -25.09 -20.56
CA LEU A 131 -13.96 -24.87 -20.63
C LEU A 131 -13.57 -23.39 -20.47
N PRO A 132 -14.19 -22.42 -21.18
CA PRO A 132 -13.89 -21.01 -20.96
C PRO A 132 -14.15 -20.54 -19.54
N LYS A 133 -15.29 -20.92 -18.95
CA LYS A 133 -15.64 -20.57 -17.55
C LYS A 133 -14.67 -21.19 -16.55
N ALA A 134 -14.32 -22.47 -16.74
CA ALA A 134 -13.35 -23.15 -15.88
C ALA A 134 -11.97 -22.46 -15.95
N PHE A 135 -11.54 -22.04 -17.15
CA PHE A 135 -10.32 -21.27 -17.31
C PHE A 135 -10.39 -19.90 -16.61
N GLU A 136 -11.52 -19.20 -16.68
CA GLU A 136 -11.73 -17.94 -15.97
C GLU A 136 -11.64 -18.12 -14.45
N VAL A 137 -12.20 -19.21 -13.91
CA VAL A 137 -12.07 -19.55 -12.49
C VAL A 137 -10.60 -19.73 -12.09
N TYR A 138 -9.83 -20.53 -12.84
CA TYR A 138 -8.40 -20.72 -12.55
C TYR A 138 -7.59 -19.43 -12.70
N ARG A 139 -7.93 -18.60 -13.69
CA ARG A 139 -7.32 -17.27 -13.87
C ARG A 139 -7.59 -16.38 -12.65
N LYS A 140 -8.84 -16.27 -12.20
CA LYS A 140 -9.20 -15.42 -11.05
C LYS A 140 -8.53 -15.91 -9.76
N ARG A 141 -8.44 -17.22 -9.52
CA ARG A 141 -7.65 -17.79 -8.40
C ARG A 141 -6.17 -17.41 -8.47
N PHE A 142 -5.58 -17.43 -9.66
CA PHE A 142 -4.21 -17.01 -9.88
C PHE A 142 -4.03 -15.49 -9.66
N ASP A 143 -5.02 -14.70 -10.10
CA ASP A 143 -5.06 -13.26 -9.86
C ASP A 143 -5.13 -12.94 -8.37
N HIS A 144 -5.92 -13.67 -7.57
CA HIS A 144 -5.95 -13.51 -6.10
C HIS A 144 -4.59 -13.77 -5.46
N ILE A 145 -3.89 -14.81 -5.89
CA ILE A 145 -2.52 -15.10 -5.41
C ILE A 145 -1.59 -13.95 -5.79
N GLY A 146 -1.66 -13.48 -7.03
CA GLY A 146 -0.86 -12.35 -7.50
C GLY A 146 -1.13 -11.06 -6.72
N ASN A 147 -2.41 -10.75 -6.45
CA ASN A 147 -2.81 -9.59 -5.66
C ASN A 147 -2.17 -9.61 -4.28
N ASP A 148 -2.24 -10.73 -3.55
CA ASP A 148 -1.60 -10.83 -2.23
C ASP A 148 -0.09 -10.60 -2.29
N TYR A 149 0.59 -11.12 -3.32
CA TYR A 149 2.03 -10.94 -3.46
C TYR A 149 2.40 -9.52 -3.91
N TYR A 150 1.57 -8.87 -4.71
CA TYR A 150 1.67 -7.46 -5.07
C TYR A 150 1.54 -6.57 -3.83
N LEU A 151 0.48 -6.75 -3.05
CA LEU A 151 0.25 -6.02 -1.80
C LEU A 151 1.41 -6.25 -0.80
N GLY A 152 1.81 -7.50 -0.63
CA GLY A 152 2.94 -7.83 0.23
C GLY A 152 4.26 -7.27 -0.29
N HIS A 153 4.43 -7.08 -1.60
CA HIS A 153 5.61 -6.43 -2.17
C HIS A 153 5.69 -4.97 -1.77
N ILE A 154 4.57 -4.23 -1.83
CA ILE A 154 4.48 -2.84 -1.38
C ILE A 154 4.89 -2.74 0.08
N TYR A 155 4.24 -3.52 0.97
CA TYR A 155 4.54 -3.53 2.40
C TYR A 155 6.02 -3.86 2.67
N ARG A 156 6.56 -4.95 2.11
CA ARG A 156 7.95 -5.36 2.38
C ARG A 156 8.98 -4.36 1.86
N ALA A 157 8.79 -3.82 0.65
CA ALA A 157 9.73 -2.87 0.05
C ALA A 157 9.75 -1.55 0.82
N THR A 158 8.57 -1.01 1.15
CA THR A 158 8.44 0.24 1.93
C THR A 158 8.91 0.06 3.37
N HIS A 159 8.53 -1.02 4.04
CA HIS A 159 8.94 -1.31 5.41
C HIS A 159 10.47 -1.43 5.54
N TRP A 160 11.10 -2.15 4.61
CA TRP A 160 12.56 -2.28 4.58
C TRP A 160 13.27 -0.95 4.26
N TRP A 161 12.79 -0.22 3.25
CA TRP A 161 13.45 1.01 2.79
C TRP A 161 13.30 2.15 3.80
N LEU A 162 12.10 2.36 4.33
CA LEU A 162 11.71 3.54 5.11
C LEU A 162 11.93 3.38 6.62
N ASP A 163 12.11 2.15 7.11
CA ASP A 163 12.29 1.83 8.53
C ASP A 163 11.28 2.56 9.46
N PRO A 164 9.95 2.32 9.28
CA PRO A 164 8.92 2.97 10.08
C PRO A 164 9.04 2.60 11.56
N THR A 165 8.44 3.39 12.46
CA THR A 165 8.33 2.99 13.89
C THR A 165 7.01 2.28 14.18
N HIS A 166 5.95 2.61 13.43
CA HIS A 166 4.62 2.03 13.55
C HIS A 166 4.05 1.74 12.16
N VAL A 167 3.12 0.78 12.08
CA VAL A 167 2.40 0.43 10.86
C VAL A 167 0.90 0.40 11.15
N THR A 168 0.10 0.94 10.24
CA THR A 168 -1.36 0.82 10.30
C THR A 168 -1.95 0.38 8.96
N VAL A 169 -3.05 -0.35 9.03
CA VAL A 169 -3.90 -0.68 7.88
C VAL A 169 -5.29 -0.10 8.14
N LEU A 170 -5.71 0.81 7.27
CA LEU A 170 -6.88 1.68 7.47
C LEU A 170 -8.16 1.05 6.91
N GLY A 171 -8.52 -0.12 7.42
CA GLY A 171 -9.76 -0.81 7.07
C GLY A 171 -9.76 -1.49 5.70
N ASP A 172 -10.87 -2.15 5.41
CA ASP A 172 -11.08 -2.98 4.24
C ASP A 172 -9.97 -4.02 4.06
N LEU A 173 -9.67 -4.73 5.15
CA LEU A 173 -8.65 -5.78 5.19
C LEU A 173 -9.05 -6.95 4.29
N VAL A 174 -10.33 -7.32 4.31
CA VAL A 174 -10.94 -8.30 3.40
C VAL A 174 -11.86 -7.60 2.41
N GLY A 175 -12.01 -8.14 1.21
CA GLY A 175 -12.80 -7.49 0.14
C GLY A 175 -14.32 -7.67 0.22
N SER A 176 -14.88 -8.29 1.26
CA SER A 176 -16.34 -8.45 1.40
C SER A 176 -16.76 -8.87 2.81
N GLN A 177 -17.79 -8.20 3.34
CA GLN A 177 -18.43 -8.53 4.61
C GLN A 177 -19.41 -9.70 4.48
N TRP A 178 -19.82 -10.04 3.26
CA TRP A 178 -20.78 -11.10 2.91
C TRP A 178 -20.08 -12.44 2.62
N ILE A 179 -19.20 -12.85 3.52
CA ILE A 179 -18.48 -14.12 3.45
C ILE A 179 -18.73 -14.96 4.70
N ASP A 180 -18.66 -16.28 4.55
CA ASP A 180 -18.70 -17.20 5.68
C ASP A 180 -17.41 -17.16 6.50
N ASP A 181 -17.43 -17.80 7.66
CA ASP A 181 -16.31 -17.78 8.59
C ASP A 181 -15.10 -18.60 8.09
N GLU A 182 -15.31 -19.62 7.25
CA GLU A 182 -14.21 -20.41 6.70
C GLU A 182 -13.39 -19.55 5.72
N GLU A 183 -14.07 -18.85 4.82
CA GLU A 183 -13.41 -17.93 3.90
C GLU A 183 -12.80 -16.73 4.63
N PHE A 184 -13.48 -16.17 5.65
CA PHE A 184 -12.93 -15.10 6.47
C PHE A 184 -11.59 -15.49 7.11
N GLU A 185 -11.52 -16.69 7.71
CA GLU A 185 -10.28 -17.21 8.31
C GLU A 185 -9.20 -17.49 7.26
N GLU A 186 -9.54 -17.99 6.06
CA GLU A 186 -8.60 -18.18 4.95
C GLU A 186 -8.02 -16.83 4.49
N ARG A 187 -8.85 -15.79 4.36
CA ARG A 187 -8.42 -14.41 4.03
C ARG A 187 -7.53 -13.84 5.14
N GLY A 188 -7.93 -13.97 6.41
CA GLY A 188 -7.12 -13.55 7.57
C GLY A 188 -5.76 -14.27 7.65
N ARG A 189 -5.73 -15.57 7.33
CA ARG A 189 -4.47 -16.33 7.25
C ARG A 189 -3.56 -15.78 6.16
N ARG A 190 -4.09 -15.43 4.98
CA ARG A 190 -3.31 -14.83 3.89
C ARG A 190 -2.84 -13.41 4.22
N TYR A 191 -3.68 -12.62 4.89
CA TYR A 191 -3.33 -11.30 5.40
C TYR A 191 -2.03 -11.38 6.22
N TRP A 192 -1.99 -12.19 7.27
CA TRP A 192 -0.83 -12.28 8.17
C TRP A 192 0.36 -13.04 7.57
N ASN A 193 0.13 -14.10 6.78
CA ASN A 193 1.23 -14.98 6.34
C ASN A 193 1.80 -14.64 4.96
N ARG A 194 1.08 -13.86 4.13
CA ARG A 194 1.47 -13.57 2.74
C ARG A 194 1.63 -12.08 2.49
N VAL A 195 0.62 -11.27 2.81
CA VAL A 195 0.65 -9.82 2.58
C VAL A 195 1.55 -9.16 3.63
N PHE A 196 1.13 -9.21 4.89
CA PHE A 196 1.82 -8.62 6.04
C PHE A 196 2.71 -9.62 6.75
N LYS A 197 3.45 -10.42 5.97
CA LYS A 197 4.35 -11.44 6.52
C LYS A 197 5.36 -10.78 7.47
N HIS A 198 5.48 -11.35 8.68
CA HIS A 198 6.26 -10.84 9.83
C HIS A 198 5.60 -9.68 10.61
N GLY A 199 4.44 -9.22 10.18
CA GLY A 199 3.56 -8.39 10.99
C GLY A 199 2.90 -9.20 12.10
N GLU A 200 2.55 -8.54 13.19
CA GLU A 200 1.96 -9.14 14.38
C GLU A 200 0.70 -8.35 14.78
N ARG A 201 -0.36 -9.08 15.18
CA ARG A 201 -1.54 -8.49 15.80
C ARG A 201 -1.15 -7.88 17.15
N ILE A 202 -1.70 -6.71 17.48
CA ILE A 202 -1.49 -6.12 18.80
C ILE A 202 -2.13 -7.03 19.87
N PRO A 203 -1.47 -7.28 21.02
CA PRO A 203 -2.07 -7.99 22.14
C PRO A 203 -3.24 -7.21 22.77
N ASP A 204 -4.28 -7.91 23.21
CA ASP A 204 -5.50 -7.29 23.74
C ASP A 204 -5.28 -6.51 25.03
N GLU A 205 -4.22 -6.84 25.78
CA GLU A 205 -3.82 -6.18 27.02
C GLU A 205 -3.22 -4.78 26.78
N ILE A 206 -2.75 -4.53 25.56
CA ILE A 206 -2.24 -3.20 25.16
C ILE A 206 -3.38 -2.33 24.65
N MET A 207 -4.36 -2.92 23.94
CA MET A 207 -5.53 -2.22 23.41
C MET A 207 -6.49 -1.83 24.54
N SER A 208 -6.29 -0.62 25.06
CA SER A 208 -6.94 -0.13 26.27
C SER A 208 -8.15 0.75 25.92
N PRO A 209 -9.25 0.69 26.69
CA PRO A 209 -10.31 1.67 26.57
C PRO A 209 -9.85 3.06 27.08
N PRO A 210 -10.55 4.14 26.74
CA PRO A 210 -10.25 5.47 27.23
C PRO A 210 -10.45 5.54 28.75
N ALA A 211 -9.54 6.21 29.45
CA ALA A 211 -9.62 6.35 30.91
C ALA A 211 -8.94 7.65 31.37
N PHE A 212 -9.45 8.25 32.46
CA PHE A 212 -8.83 9.40 33.11
C PHE A 212 -7.44 9.07 33.66
N ASP A 213 -7.30 7.92 34.31
CA ASP A 213 -6.04 7.41 34.85
C ASP A 213 -5.49 6.33 33.92
N PHE A 214 -5.01 6.75 32.75
CA PHE A 214 -4.54 5.84 31.70
C PHE A 214 -3.21 5.19 32.07
N GLN A 215 -3.28 3.99 32.66
CA GLN A 215 -2.12 3.25 33.18
C GLN A 215 -1.22 2.65 32.09
N ASN A 216 -1.75 2.44 30.88
CA ASN A 216 -1.06 1.77 29.77
C ASN A 216 -0.26 2.73 28.88
N THR A 217 0.18 3.87 29.42
CA THR A 217 1.01 4.83 28.67
C THR A 217 2.40 4.25 28.42
N ILE A 218 2.86 4.33 27.17
CA ILE A 218 4.12 3.73 26.72
C ILE A 218 5.14 4.85 26.49
N MET A 219 6.40 4.65 26.84
CA MET A 219 7.44 5.60 26.45
C MET A 219 7.80 5.37 24.97
N LEU A 220 7.79 6.44 24.17
CA LEU A 220 8.14 6.36 22.76
C LEU A 220 9.59 5.88 22.61
N GLY A 221 9.76 4.72 21.97
CA GLY A 221 11.05 4.03 21.83
C GLY A 221 11.17 2.76 22.67
N ASP A 222 10.34 2.60 23.71
CA ASP A 222 10.22 1.32 24.41
C ASP A 222 9.62 0.27 23.48
N ASP A 223 10.14 -0.96 23.56
CA ASP A 223 9.76 -2.07 22.69
C ASP A 223 9.75 -1.71 21.19
N ALA A 224 10.63 -0.80 20.74
CA ALA A 224 10.64 -0.31 19.37
C ALA A 224 10.71 -1.45 18.33
N ALA A 225 11.45 -2.52 18.61
CA ALA A 225 11.54 -3.67 17.72
C ALA A 225 10.19 -4.44 17.58
N ALA A 226 9.36 -4.44 18.61
CA ALA A 226 8.02 -5.03 18.56
C ALA A 226 7.04 -4.08 17.86
N TRP A 227 7.06 -2.78 18.18
CA TRP A 227 6.20 -1.78 17.54
C TRP A 227 6.42 -1.65 16.02
N LYS A 228 7.64 -1.91 15.53
CA LYS A 228 7.93 -2.03 14.10
C LYS A 228 7.17 -3.17 13.39
N LYS A 229 6.73 -4.18 14.14
CA LYS A 229 6.03 -5.37 13.62
C LYS A 229 4.55 -5.37 13.94
N ARG A 230 4.15 -4.74 15.05
CA ARG A 230 2.75 -4.60 15.45
C ARG A 230 2.00 -3.77 14.42
N ILE A 231 0.93 -4.32 13.86
CA ILE A 231 0.08 -3.63 12.89
C ILE A 231 -1.19 -3.16 13.58
N ILE A 232 -1.44 -1.85 13.50
CA ILE A 232 -2.67 -1.21 13.95
C ILE A 232 -3.71 -1.38 12.84
N ASN A 233 -4.61 -2.35 12.99
CA ASN A 233 -5.71 -2.56 12.06
C ASN A 233 -6.92 -1.73 12.52
N VAL A 234 -7.55 -1.00 11.60
CA VAL A 234 -8.88 -0.41 11.82
C VAL A 234 -9.92 -1.20 11.03
N ALA A 235 -11.16 -1.22 11.47
CA ALA A 235 -12.24 -1.94 10.79
C ALA A 235 -12.80 -1.09 9.64
N GLY A 236 -12.98 -1.69 8.46
CA GLY A 236 -13.71 -1.07 7.35
C GLY A 236 -15.07 -1.70 7.06
N ASN A 237 -15.79 -1.13 6.11
CA ASN A 237 -17.14 -1.60 5.77
C ASN A 237 -17.13 -2.98 5.09
N HIS A 238 -16.07 -3.33 4.35
CA HIS A 238 -15.93 -4.69 3.83
C HIS A 238 -15.50 -5.71 4.89
N ASP A 239 -15.05 -5.26 6.08
CA ASP A 239 -14.67 -6.15 7.17
C ASP A 239 -15.86 -6.51 8.05
N VAL A 240 -16.58 -5.48 8.52
CA VAL A 240 -17.63 -5.63 9.53
C VAL A 240 -19.04 -5.25 9.04
N GLY A 241 -19.16 -4.52 7.93
CA GLY A 241 -20.41 -3.94 7.42
C GLY A 241 -20.57 -2.45 7.77
N TYR A 242 -21.42 -1.75 7.02
CA TYR A 242 -21.93 -0.43 7.37
C TYR A 242 -22.96 -0.52 8.50
N ALA A 243 -23.44 0.63 8.99
CA ALA A 243 -24.46 0.72 10.03
C ALA A 243 -25.67 -0.20 9.83
N GLY A 244 -26.14 -0.43 8.60
CA GLY A 244 -27.31 -1.24 8.29
C GLY A 244 -27.06 -2.75 8.13
N ASP A 245 -25.81 -3.21 8.07
CA ASP A 245 -25.46 -4.63 7.98
C ASP A 245 -24.34 -5.07 8.94
N ILE A 246 -23.81 -4.20 9.79
CA ILE A 246 -22.92 -4.61 10.86
C ILE A 246 -23.64 -5.58 11.82
N SER A 247 -22.89 -6.53 12.36
CA SER A 247 -23.42 -7.52 13.32
C SER A 247 -22.37 -7.94 14.34
N LYS A 248 -22.83 -8.43 15.49
CA LYS A 248 -21.97 -8.91 16.58
C LYS A 248 -21.02 -10.04 16.12
N ASP A 249 -21.49 -10.93 15.25
CA ASP A 249 -20.67 -12.03 14.73
C ASP A 249 -19.55 -11.54 13.82
N ARG A 250 -19.86 -10.59 12.91
CA ARG A 250 -18.86 -9.97 12.02
C ARG A 250 -17.81 -9.19 12.82
N LEU A 251 -18.24 -8.43 13.82
CA LEU A 251 -17.34 -7.73 14.72
C LEU A 251 -16.47 -8.71 15.52
N ALA A 252 -17.06 -9.76 16.10
CA ALA A 252 -16.33 -10.74 16.91
C ALA A 252 -15.26 -11.49 16.10
N ARG A 253 -15.54 -11.87 14.84
CA ARG A 253 -14.51 -12.50 13.98
C ARG A 253 -13.43 -11.51 13.56
N PHE A 254 -13.77 -10.25 13.30
CA PHE A 254 -12.78 -9.19 13.07
C PHE A 254 -11.85 -9.04 14.27
N GLU A 255 -12.40 -8.89 15.48
CA GLU A 255 -11.61 -8.67 16.67
C GLU A 255 -10.69 -9.85 17.00
N ARG A 256 -11.17 -11.07 16.78
CA ARG A 256 -10.38 -12.30 16.92
C ARG A 256 -9.14 -12.30 16.02
N VAL A 257 -9.30 -11.95 14.74
CA VAL A 257 -8.23 -12.09 13.74
C VAL A 257 -7.34 -10.86 13.64
N PHE A 258 -7.90 -9.65 13.78
CA PHE A 258 -7.22 -8.40 13.45
C PHE A 258 -6.97 -7.47 14.64
N GLY A 259 -7.76 -7.56 15.71
CA GLY A 259 -7.66 -6.68 16.88
C GLY A 259 -8.96 -5.95 17.19
N LYS A 260 -9.09 -5.39 18.39
CA LYS A 260 -10.31 -4.67 18.82
C LYS A 260 -10.66 -3.56 17.83
N ALA A 261 -11.95 -3.33 17.63
CA ALA A 261 -12.41 -2.31 16.68
C ALA A 261 -12.31 -0.88 17.22
N ASN A 262 -12.37 -0.72 18.55
CA ASN A 262 -12.29 0.56 19.25
C ASN A 262 -11.28 0.46 20.41
N TYR A 263 -10.24 1.30 20.41
CA TYR A 263 -9.29 1.40 21.52
C TYR A 263 -8.40 2.65 21.41
N GLU A 264 -7.64 2.91 22.47
CA GLU A 264 -6.72 4.04 22.57
C GLU A 264 -5.29 3.55 22.89
N LEU A 265 -4.30 4.23 22.30
CA LEU A 265 -2.88 4.09 22.63
C LEU A 265 -2.29 5.46 23.02
N ARG A 266 -1.42 5.50 24.03
CA ARG A 266 -0.70 6.71 24.43
C ARG A 266 0.81 6.48 24.44
N PHE A 267 1.54 7.41 23.81
CA PHE A 267 2.99 7.40 23.77
C PHE A 267 3.55 8.71 24.32
N GLN A 268 4.42 8.64 25.32
CA GLN A 268 5.10 9.82 25.86
C GLN A 268 6.54 9.90 25.39
N LEU A 269 6.99 11.10 25.04
CA LEU A 269 8.39 11.31 24.67
C LEU A 269 9.28 11.21 25.93
N PRO A 270 10.40 10.46 25.89
CA PRO A 270 11.35 10.42 26.99
C PRO A 270 11.84 11.83 27.34
N SER A 271 11.60 12.25 28.59
CA SER A 271 12.24 13.44 29.13
C SER A 271 13.68 13.10 29.46
N ASN A 272 14.64 13.97 29.10
CA ASN A 272 16.08 13.80 29.35
C ASN A 272 16.48 13.79 30.85
N HIS A 273 15.54 13.57 31.76
CA HIS A 273 15.81 13.42 33.18
C HIS A 273 15.93 11.95 33.52
N ASN A 274 17.18 11.55 33.78
CA ASN A 274 17.63 10.22 34.21
C ASN A 274 16.55 9.37 34.88
N ALA A 275 16.40 8.15 34.34
CA ALA A 275 15.79 7.01 35.01
C ALA A 275 16.32 6.88 36.44
N SER A 276 15.50 7.29 37.40
CA SER A 276 15.64 6.95 38.81
C SER A 276 14.24 7.03 39.40
N SER A 277 13.65 5.84 39.55
CA SER A 277 12.51 5.49 40.40
C SER A 277 12.08 6.59 41.39
N ILE A 278 10.99 7.29 41.11
CA ILE A 278 10.22 8.04 42.12
C ILE A 278 8.74 7.73 41.87
N PRO A 279 7.97 7.32 42.90
CA PRO A 279 6.56 6.97 42.74
C PRO A 279 5.72 8.20 42.39
N THR A 280 4.72 7.98 41.56
CA THR A 280 3.46 8.72 41.42
C THR A 280 3.15 9.63 42.60
N THR A 281 3.55 10.90 42.51
CA THR A 281 2.86 12.08 43.05
C THR A 281 3.65 13.31 42.61
N GLY A 282 3.16 14.00 41.57
CA GLY A 282 3.56 15.36 41.20
C GLY A 282 5.06 15.64 41.17
N ILE A 283 5.79 15.11 40.17
CA ILE A 283 7.15 15.57 39.90
C ILE A 283 7.04 16.80 39.00
N GLN A 284 7.33 17.96 39.58
CA GLN A 284 7.42 19.25 38.89
C GLN A 284 8.51 19.20 37.81
N THR A 285 8.09 19.09 36.56
CA THR A 285 8.87 19.28 35.34
C THR A 285 8.81 20.75 34.93
N ASP A 286 9.51 21.69 35.59
CA ASP A 286 9.52 23.11 35.17
C ASP A 286 8.12 23.77 34.97
N GLY A 287 7.05 23.14 35.49
CA GLY A 287 5.65 23.48 35.23
C GLY A 287 5.09 23.14 33.83
N ARG A 288 5.85 22.45 32.96
CA ARG A 288 5.43 22.11 31.59
C ARG A 288 4.98 20.65 31.46
N ASP A 289 3.94 20.44 30.65
CA ASP A 289 3.37 19.12 30.36
C ASP A 289 4.34 18.21 29.59
N ILE A 290 4.29 16.91 29.88
CA ILE A 290 5.05 15.87 29.17
C ILE A 290 4.50 15.73 27.74
N PRO A 291 5.34 15.73 26.70
CA PRO A 291 4.89 15.51 25.32
C PRO A 291 4.28 14.13 25.12
N GLU A 292 3.05 14.09 24.60
CA GLU A 292 2.25 12.88 24.46
C GLU A 292 1.62 12.80 23.06
N ILE A 293 1.69 11.62 22.42
CA ILE A 293 0.92 11.25 21.23
C ILE A 293 -0.20 10.34 21.69
N ARG A 294 -1.44 10.74 21.45
CA ARG A 294 -2.65 9.96 21.70
C ARG A 294 -3.18 9.45 20.37
N ILE A 295 -3.19 8.13 20.19
CA ILE A 295 -3.70 7.47 18.98
C ILE A 295 -5.06 6.86 19.31
N MET A 296 -6.08 7.25 18.58
CA MET A 296 -7.45 6.76 18.72
C MET A 296 -7.78 5.89 17.52
N ILE A 297 -8.13 4.63 17.77
CA ILE A 297 -8.61 3.72 16.74
C ILE A 297 -10.12 3.66 16.90
N LEU A 298 -10.83 4.14 15.87
CA LEU A 298 -12.27 4.31 15.90
C LEU A 298 -12.92 3.54 14.74
N ASN A 299 -13.80 2.61 15.11
CA ASN A 299 -14.79 2.04 14.21
C ASN A 299 -15.95 3.03 14.04
N ASP A 300 -15.95 3.70 12.91
CA ASP A 300 -16.90 4.77 12.56
C ASP A 300 -18.13 4.28 11.79
N MET A 301 -18.23 2.97 11.50
CA MET A 301 -19.37 2.38 10.75
C MET A 301 -20.74 2.66 11.36
N ASN A 302 -20.80 2.87 12.69
CA ASN A 302 -22.04 3.02 13.47
C ASN A 302 -22.33 4.46 13.94
N LEU A 303 -21.57 5.44 13.46
CA LEU A 303 -21.80 6.84 13.82
C LEU A 303 -23.01 7.44 13.10
N ASP A 304 -23.37 6.89 11.93
CA ASP A 304 -24.56 7.31 11.19
C ASP A 304 -25.77 6.38 11.42
N THR A 305 -26.93 6.83 10.96
CA THR A 305 -28.22 6.14 11.17
C THR A 305 -29.01 6.08 9.87
N PRO A 306 -29.96 5.11 9.73
CA PRO A 306 -30.36 4.08 10.70
C PRO A 306 -29.37 2.91 10.82
N VAL A 307 -29.39 2.23 11.99
CA VAL A 307 -28.52 1.07 12.28
C VAL A 307 -29.32 -0.24 12.36
N SER A 308 -28.68 -1.35 12.02
CA SER A 308 -29.22 -2.71 12.20
C SER A 308 -29.18 -3.18 13.65
N ASP A 309 -28.15 -2.79 14.41
CA ASP A 309 -27.91 -3.21 15.80
C ASP A 309 -27.64 -2.00 16.69
N LYS A 310 -28.64 -1.67 17.52
CA LYS A 310 -28.56 -0.53 18.44
C LYS A 310 -27.56 -0.73 19.56
N ASP A 311 -27.32 -1.96 20.01
CA ASP A 311 -26.34 -2.20 21.07
C ASP A 311 -24.94 -1.85 20.59
N LEU A 312 -24.60 -2.22 19.35
CA LEU A 312 -23.30 -1.88 18.74
C LEU A 312 -23.14 -0.37 18.50
N GLN A 313 -24.24 0.32 18.18
CA GLN A 313 -24.25 1.76 18.08
C GLN A 313 -24.03 2.42 19.45
N ASP A 314 -24.73 1.96 20.48
CA ASP A 314 -24.58 2.45 21.85
C ASP A 314 -23.14 2.24 22.36
N GLU A 315 -22.52 1.09 22.08
CA GLU A 315 -21.11 0.83 22.38
C GLU A 315 -20.16 1.81 21.68
N SER A 316 -20.42 2.13 20.42
CA SER A 316 -19.61 3.08 19.63
C SER A 316 -19.73 4.50 20.17
N TYR A 317 -20.94 4.95 20.49
CA TYR A 317 -21.17 6.25 21.12
C TYR A 317 -20.63 6.31 22.54
N GLN A 318 -20.73 5.23 23.32
CA GLN A 318 -20.14 5.17 24.64
C GLN A 318 -18.62 5.32 24.57
N PHE A 319 -17.95 4.62 23.65
CA PHE A 319 -16.52 4.78 23.43
C PHE A 319 -16.15 6.22 23.05
N LEU A 320 -16.91 6.85 22.15
CA LEU A 320 -16.68 8.25 21.76
C LEU A 320 -16.89 9.22 22.93
N ASN A 321 -17.93 9.02 23.74
CA ASN A 321 -18.19 9.82 24.93
C ASN A 321 -17.10 9.64 26.00
N ASP A 322 -16.60 8.43 26.19
CA ASP A 322 -15.49 8.13 27.09
C ASP A 322 -14.20 8.78 26.58
N LEU A 323 -13.93 8.74 25.27
CA LEU A 323 -12.80 9.45 24.64
C LEU A 323 -12.86 10.95 24.92
N ILE A 324 -14.02 11.58 24.69
CA ILE A 324 -14.23 13.03 24.86
C ILE A 324 -14.09 13.40 26.34
N SER A 325 -14.76 12.67 27.23
CA SER A 325 -14.76 12.98 28.67
C SER A 325 -13.39 12.79 29.32
N THR A 326 -12.60 11.83 28.86
CA THR A 326 -11.24 11.55 29.37
C THR A 326 -10.14 12.33 28.65
N SER A 327 -10.51 13.24 27.73
CA SER A 327 -9.56 14.08 27.02
C SER A 327 -8.93 15.13 27.92
N HIS A 328 -7.65 15.43 27.68
CA HIS A 328 -6.99 16.58 28.32
C HIS A 328 -7.59 17.91 27.85
N ALA A 329 -7.32 18.97 28.60
CA ALA A 329 -7.70 20.34 28.22
C ALA A 329 -7.24 20.69 26.79
N VAL A 330 -8.05 21.47 26.06
CA VAL A 330 -7.77 21.82 24.66
C VAL A 330 -6.51 22.66 24.50
N GLU A 331 -6.13 23.38 25.55
CA GLU A 331 -4.95 24.25 25.62
C GLU A 331 -3.63 23.49 25.86
N ARG A 332 -3.68 22.17 26.06
CA ARG A 332 -2.47 21.37 26.28
C ARG A 332 -1.67 21.25 24.97
N SER A 333 -0.73 22.17 24.76
CA SER A 333 0.11 22.25 23.55
C SER A 333 0.99 21.01 23.33
N ALA A 334 1.38 20.32 24.41
CA ALA A 334 2.24 19.14 24.36
C ALA A 334 1.49 17.83 24.05
N LEU A 335 0.23 17.90 23.62
CA LEU A 335 -0.58 16.74 23.22
C LEU A 335 -0.81 16.75 21.70
N PHE A 336 -0.57 15.62 21.06
CA PHE A 336 -0.98 15.39 19.67
C PHE A 336 -2.02 14.28 19.59
N THR A 337 -3.13 14.53 18.91
CA THR A 337 -4.20 13.55 18.71
C THR A 337 -4.18 13.01 17.27
N LEU A 338 -3.96 11.71 17.12
CA LEU A 338 -4.05 11.00 15.85
C LEU A 338 -5.30 10.12 15.86
N VAL A 339 -6.25 10.37 14.97
CA VAL A 339 -7.41 9.48 14.78
C VAL A 339 -7.17 8.60 13.56
N LEU A 340 -7.32 7.29 13.75
CA LEU A 340 -7.27 6.28 12.70
C LEU A 340 -8.67 5.69 12.54
N THR A 341 -9.26 5.87 11.37
CA THR A 341 -10.64 5.48 11.09
C THR A 341 -10.80 5.04 9.63
N HIS A 342 -12.02 4.76 9.16
CA HIS A 342 -12.19 4.22 7.81
C HIS A 342 -13.10 5.06 6.91
N ILE A 343 -14.28 5.49 7.35
CA ILE A 343 -15.13 6.37 6.56
C ILE A 343 -14.65 7.82 6.72
N PRO A 344 -14.33 8.53 5.63
CA PRO A 344 -13.92 9.92 5.73
C PRO A 344 -15.03 10.84 6.27
N LEU A 345 -14.63 11.95 6.89
CA LEU A 345 -15.55 13.01 7.28
C LEU A 345 -16.27 13.60 6.05
N TYR A 346 -17.45 14.16 6.26
CA TYR A 346 -18.26 14.83 5.24
C TYR A 346 -17.45 15.86 4.45
N LYS A 347 -17.60 15.82 3.12
CA LYS A 347 -17.00 16.78 2.18
C LYS A 347 -18.02 17.14 1.11
N ASP A 348 -17.97 18.37 0.63
CA ASP A 348 -18.83 18.80 -0.46
C ASP A 348 -18.38 18.17 -1.80
N GLU A 349 -19.35 17.96 -2.69
CA GLU A 349 -19.12 17.35 -4.00
C GLU A 349 -18.11 18.17 -4.83
N GLY A 350 -17.15 17.48 -5.45
CA GLY A 350 -16.11 18.08 -6.29
C GLY A 350 -14.78 18.38 -5.58
N ILE A 351 -14.71 18.21 -4.25
CA ILE A 351 -13.45 18.33 -3.50
C ILE A 351 -12.60 17.07 -3.68
N CYS A 352 -13.15 15.90 -3.35
CA CYS A 352 -12.54 14.59 -3.56
C CYS A 352 -13.11 13.94 -4.84
N VAL A 353 -12.64 12.73 -5.17
CA VAL A 353 -13.17 11.98 -6.31
C VAL A 353 -14.63 11.59 -6.05
N ASP A 354 -14.88 11.03 -4.88
CA ASP A 354 -16.22 10.71 -4.44
C ASP A 354 -16.91 11.90 -3.78
N GLY A 355 -18.19 12.08 -4.09
CA GLY A 355 -19.08 13.03 -3.40
C GLY A 355 -19.76 12.40 -2.18
N PRO A 356 -20.48 13.20 -1.37
CA PRO A 356 -21.28 12.67 -0.27
C PRO A 356 -22.43 11.80 -0.83
N PHE A 357 -22.51 10.57 -0.35
CA PHE A 357 -23.48 9.57 -0.82
C PHE A 357 -23.94 8.70 0.35
N PHE A 358 -25.23 8.33 0.33
CA PHE A 358 -25.86 7.37 1.23
C PHE A 358 -26.87 6.54 0.43
N ASP A 359 -26.77 5.22 0.56
CA ASP A 359 -27.78 4.26 0.14
C ASP A 359 -28.29 3.50 1.38
N PHE A 360 -29.54 3.07 1.34
CA PHE A 360 -30.21 2.42 2.46
C PHE A 360 -30.80 1.08 2.02
N PHE A 361 -30.88 0.13 2.93
CA PHE A 361 -31.60 -1.11 2.65
C PHE A 361 -33.10 -0.83 2.50
N ASP A 362 -33.78 -1.63 1.68
CA ASP A 362 -35.24 -1.66 1.67
C ASP A 362 -35.73 -2.87 2.48
N GLY A 363 -36.77 -2.70 3.29
CA GLY A 363 -37.49 -3.82 3.90
C GLY A 363 -36.87 -4.40 5.18
N GLU A 364 -36.32 -5.63 5.12
CA GLU A 364 -36.00 -6.45 6.31
C GLU A 364 -34.89 -5.89 7.22
N PHE A 365 -34.05 -4.97 6.73
CA PHE A 365 -32.97 -4.34 7.51
C PHE A 365 -33.35 -2.94 8.07
N GLU A 366 -34.63 -2.69 8.36
CA GLU A 366 -35.15 -1.45 8.97
C GLU A 366 -34.72 -0.12 8.30
N ASN A 367 -34.42 -0.15 7.00
CA ASN A 367 -33.83 0.99 6.27
C ASN A 367 -32.47 1.46 6.80
N GLY A 368 -31.66 0.56 7.35
CA GLY A 368 -30.30 0.85 7.77
C GLY A 368 -29.38 1.28 6.62
N VAL A 369 -28.29 1.99 6.94
CA VAL A 369 -27.31 2.44 5.95
C VAL A 369 -26.67 1.23 5.27
N LYS A 370 -26.87 1.12 3.96
CA LYS A 370 -26.33 0.04 3.14
C LYS A 370 -24.96 0.38 2.58
N GLU A 371 -24.75 1.64 2.24
CA GLU A 371 -23.52 2.15 1.65
C GLU A 371 -23.43 3.66 1.90
N GLN A 372 -22.24 4.16 2.19
CA GLN A 372 -21.99 5.60 2.29
C GLN A 372 -20.54 5.91 1.93
N ASN A 373 -20.29 7.04 1.28
CA ASN A 373 -18.93 7.45 0.91
C ASN A 373 -18.23 8.27 2.02
N HIS A 374 -19.03 8.96 2.82
CA HIS A 374 -18.59 9.89 3.85
C HIS A 374 -19.49 9.75 5.07
N LEU A 375 -18.99 10.12 6.25
CA LEU A 375 -19.83 10.32 7.42
C LEU A 375 -20.83 11.46 7.16
N SER A 376 -21.96 11.45 7.87
CA SER A 376 -22.89 12.58 7.80
C SER A 376 -22.23 13.87 8.31
N ARG A 377 -22.84 15.01 7.94
CA ARG A 377 -22.41 16.32 8.44
C ARG A 377 -22.44 16.39 9.98
N ASP A 378 -23.41 15.73 10.60
CA ASP A 378 -23.56 15.72 12.06
C ASP A 378 -22.52 14.84 12.74
N ALA A 379 -22.27 13.62 12.24
CA ALA A 379 -21.20 12.75 12.74
C ALA A 379 -19.82 13.41 12.58
N SER A 380 -19.57 14.03 11.43
CA SER A 380 -18.32 14.75 11.15
C SER A 380 -18.12 15.95 12.06
N LYS A 381 -19.18 16.72 12.30
CA LYS A 381 -19.17 17.81 13.29
C LYS A 381 -18.89 17.29 14.69
N GLY A 382 -19.50 16.16 15.08
CA GLY A 382 -19.24 15.49 16.36
C GLY A 382 -17.77 15.12 16.56
N MET A 383 -17.09 14.67 15.49
CA MET A 383 -15.66 14.40 15.51
C MET A 383 -14.83 15.68 15.70
N LEU A 384 -15.07 16.72 14.89
CA LEU A 384 -14.31 17.98 14.93
C LEU A 384 -14.51 18.74 16.25
N GLU A 385 -15.75 18.85 16.72
CA GLU A 385 -16.08 19.62 17.92
C GLU A 385 -15.94 18.81 19.20
N GLY A 386 -16.24 17.51 19.18
CA GLY A 386 -16.14 16.63 20.35
C GLY A 386 -14.71 16.17 20.62
N VAL A 387 -14.13 15.43 19.68
CA VAL A 387 -12.80 14.81 19.86
C VAL A 387 -11.70 15.87 19.88
N PHE A 388 -11.73 16.80 18.93
CA PHE A 388 -10.72 17.85 18.84
C PHE A 388 -11.08 19.11 19.64
N GLY A 389 -12.31 19.27 20.13
CA GLY A 389 -12.68 20.44 20.94
C GLY A 389 -12.69 21.75 20.14
N MET A 390 -12.81 21.68 18.80
CA MET A 390 -12.87 22.86 17.95
C MET A 390 -14.26 23.50 18.04
N SER A 391 -14.34 24.81 17.78
CA SER A 391 -15.62 25.52 17.84
C SER A 391 -15.67 26.73 16.92
N GLY A 392 -16.84 26.96 16.31
CA GLY A 392 -17.13 28.22 15.63
C GLY A 392 -17.21 29.43 16.57
N SER A 393 -17.20 29.26 17.90
CA SER A 393 -17.19 30.34 18.87
C SER A 393 -15.81 30.55 19.46
N ALA A 394 -15.33 31.80 19.48
CA ALA A 394 -14.09 32.18 20.16
C ALA A 394 -14.24 32.35 21.68
N HIS A 395 -15.47 32.24 22.21
CA HIS A 395 -15.80 32.46 23.62
C HIS A 395 -15.78 31.18 24.47
N VAL A 396 -15.14 30.12 23.96
CA VAL A 396 -14.94 28.85 24.66
C VAL A 396 -13.46 28.64 24.94
N ASP A 397 -13.16 27.58 25.71
CA ASP A 397 -11.79 27.15 26.03
C ASP A 397 -10.93 27.01 24.76
N GLY A 398 -9.64 27.33 24.86
CA GLY A 398 -8.73 27.37 23.72
C GLY A 398 -9.14 28.35 22.61
N GLN A 399 -10.03 29.31 22.87
CA GLN A 399 -10.60 30.23 21.87
C GLN A 399 -11.30 29.49 20.71
N GLY A 400 -11.76 28.26 20.96
CA GLY A 400 -12.36 27.39 19.94
C GLY A 400 -11.38 26.80 18.92
N MET A 401 -10.06 27.03 19.07
CA MET A 401 -9.03 26.47 18.17
C MET A 401 -8.89 24.95 18.28
N GLY A 402 -9.29 24.38 19.42
CA GLY A 402 -9.23 22.94 19.68
C GLY A 402 -7.81 22.40 19.86
N ARG A 403 -7.71 21.08 19.83
CA ARG A 403 -6.48 20.30 20.04
C ARG A 403 -5.73 20.09 18.74
N HIS A 404 -4.41 20.00 18.83
CA HIS A 404 -3.56 19.68 17.69
C HIS A 404 -3.69 18.20 17.32
N GLY A 405 -3.74 17.92 16.02
CA GLY A 405 -3.86 16.56 15.55
C GLY A 405 -4.08 16.41 14.05
N ILE A 406 -4.35 15.18 13.65
CA ILE A 406 -4.66 14.78 12.28
C ILE A 406 -5.58 13.57 12.29
N ILE A 407 -6.44 13.45 11.27
CA ILE A 407 -7.22 12.24 10.98
C ILE A 407 -6.59 11.52 9.79
N LEU A 408 -6.31 10.23 9.92
CA LEU A 408 -6.02 9.34 8.80
C LEU A 408 -7.17 8.36 8.62
N THR A 409 -7.65 8.23 7.39
CA THR A 409 -8.81 7.40 7.07
C THR A 409 -8.61 6.59 5.77
N GLY A 410 -9.40 5.53 5.58
CA GLY A 410 -9.37 4.66 4.40
C GLY A 410 -10.54 4.92 3.44
N HIS A 411 -11.12 3.86 2.88
CA HIS A 411 -12.40 3.82 2.15
C HIS A 411 -12.38 4.38 0.71
N ASP A 412 -12.01 5.66 0.52
CA ASP A 412 -11.87 6.24 -0.84
C ASP A 412 -10.53 5.78 -1.42
N HIS A 413 -10.62 4.82 -2.35
CA HIS A 413 -9.46 4.19 -2.95
C HIS A 413 -8.54 5.18 -3.68
N GLU A 414 -9.07 6.32 -4.14
CA GLU A 414 -8.30 7.34 -4.86
C GLU A 414 -7.50 8.26 -3.93
N GLY A 415 -7.89 8.32 -2.65
CA GLY A 415 -7.29 9.16 -1.63
C GLY A 415 -7.62 10.64 -1.76
N CYS A 416 -7.61 11.36 -0.64
CA CYS A 416 -7.95 12.76 -0.58
C CYS A 416 -7.30 13.47 0.62
N ASP A 417 -6.62 14.60 0.39
CA ASP A 417 -5.92 15.36 1.42
C ASP A 417 -6.58 16.74 1.58
N ILE A 418 -7.23 16.96 2.72
CA ILE A 418 -8.10 18.10 2.94
C ILE A 418 -7.85 18.79 4.27
N TYR A 419 -8.31 20.03 4.35
CA TYR A 419 -8.36 20.81 5.58
C TYR A 419 -9.80 21.22 5.87
N HIS A 420 -10.34 20.72 6.97
CA HIS A 420 -11.62 21.16 7.52
C HIS A 420 -11.40 22.43 8.32
N TYR A 421 -12.28 23.42 8.19
CA TYR A 421 -12.20 24.65 8.97
C TYR A 421 -13.57 25.29 9.17
N ILE A 422 -13.66 26.14 10.18
CA ILE A 422 -14.83 26.99 10.42
C ILE A 422 -14.37 28.42 10.70
N ASN A 423 -15.00 29.39 10.03
CA ASN A 423 -14.60 30.79 10.12
C ASN A 423 -15.36 31.51 11.25
N GLN A 424 -14.68 31.80 12.36
CA GLN A 424 -15.28 32.46 13.52
C GLN A 424 -15.65 33.93 13.27
N SER A 425 -15.15 34.55 12.19
CA SER A 425 -15.45 35.94 11.84
C SER A 425 -16.83 36.13 11.22
N LEU A 426 -17.46 35.05 10.75
CA LEU A 426 -18.81 35.08 10.19
C LEU A 426 -19.87 35.24 11.30
N PRO A 427 -21.05 35.81 10.98
CA PRO A 427 -22.20 35.78 11.87
C PRO A 427 -22.53 34.33 12.30
N GLU A 428 -22.98 34.13 13.55
CA GLU A 428 -23.22 32.80 14.12
C GLU A 428 -24.15 31.91 13.27
N GLU A 429 -25.14 32.52 12.63
CA GLU A 429 -26.08 31.87 11.71
C GLU A 429 -25.48 31.38 10.39
N ASP A 430 -24.35 31.98 9.97
CA ASP A 430 -23.63 31.65 8.74
C ASP A 430 -22.38 30.78 9.00
N ARG A 431 -22.09 30.43 10.27
CA ARG A 431 -20.94 29.61 10.64
C ARG A 431 -21.22 28.15 10.36
N GLU A 432 -20.53 27.62 9.36
CA GLU A 432 -20.57 26.21 9.00
C GLU A 432 -19.15 25.65 8.82
N TRP A 433 -19.01 24.36 9.07
CA TRP A 433 -17.80 23.62 8.72
C TRP A 433 -17.70 23.52 7.20
N ARG A 434 -16.55 23.93 6.67
CA ARG A 434 -16.16 23.83 5.27
C ARG A 434 -14.87 23.05 5.15
N CYS A 435 -14.58 22.55 3.95
CA CYS A 435 -13.31 21.94 3.66
C CYS A 435 -12.78 22.40 2.30
N ASP A 436 -11.47 22.45 2.20
CA ASP A 436 -10.74 22.74 0.97
C ASP A 436 -9.58 21.75 0.85
N ARG A 437 -9.06 21.53 -0.36
CA ARG A 437 -7.87 20.70 -0.56
C ARG A 437 -6.69 21.29 0.21
N TYR A 438 -5.95 20.44 0.91
CA TYR A 438 -4.89 20.91 1.82
C TYR A 438 -3.86 21.85 1.16
N PRO A 439 -3.39 21.64 -0.09
CA PRO A 439 -2.48 22.57 -0.76
C PRO A 439 -3.04 23.99 -0.93
N GLU A 440 -4.36 24.10 -1.12
CA GLU A 440 -5.07 25.37 -1.31
C GLU A 440 -5.33 26.04 0.05
N ALA A 441 -5.68 25.24 1.05
CA ALA A 441 -5.98 25.67 2.42
C ALA A 441 -4.73 25.91 3.29
N LYS A 442 -3.52 25.62 2.80
CA LYS A 442 -2.28 25.70 3.59
C LYS A 442 -2.04 27.06 4.25
N HIS A 443 -2.52 28.13 3.63
CA HIS A 443 -2.42 29.50 4.16
C HIS A 443 -3.35 29.78 5.36
N LEU A 444 -4.38 28.95 5.54
CA LEU A 444 -5.33 29.03 6.66
C LEU A 444 -4.83 28.29 7.91
N VAL A 445 -3.87 27.39 7.74
CA VAL A 445 -3.30 26.60 8.84
C VAL A 445 -2.67 27.54 9.87
N ASN A 446 -3.06 27.38 11.13
CA ASN A 446 -2.66 28.23 12.26
C ASN A 446 -3.11 29.70 12.17
N GLN A 447 -4.04 30.04 11.27
CA GLN A 447 -4.63 31.36 11.23
C GLN A 447 -5.56 31.59 12.42
N SER A 448 -5.34 32.67 13.16
CA SER A 448 -6.22 33.04 14.29
C SER A 448 -7.65 33.30 13.81
N GLY A 449 -8.64 32.75 14.54
CA GLY A 449 -10.05 32.84 14.20
C GLY A 449 -10.54 31.84 13.15
N ILE A 450 -9.66 30.92 12.71
CA ILE A 450 -9.97 29.84 11.77
C ILE A 450 -9.49 28.51 12.39
N PRO A 451 -10.23 27.97 13.38
CA PRO A 451 -10.04 26.58 13.79
C PRO A 451 -10.19 25.64 12.60
N GLY A 452 -9.30 24.65 12.54
CA GLY A 452 -9.34 23.67 11.48
C GLY A 452 -8.38 22.51 11.68
N LEU A 453 -8.65 21.41 10.97
CA LEU A 453 -8.00 20.13 11.11
C LEU A 453 -7.70 19.52 9.74
N ARG A 454 -6.50 18.96 9.58
CA ARG A 454 -6.16 18.19 8.39
C ARG A 454 -6.69 16.77 8.53
N GLU A 455 -7.38 16.30 7.50
CA GLU A 455 -7.79 14.90 7.32
C GLU A 455 -7.14 14.38 6.03
N VAL A 456 -6.56 13.19 6.10
CA VAL A 456 -6.01 12.50 4.95
C VAL A 456 -6.69 11.15 4.78
N THR A 457 -7.48 11.04 3.72
CA THR A 457 -7.90 9.75 3.18
C THR A 457 -6.73 9.15 2.41
N VAL A 458 -6.15 8.07 2.96
CA VAL A 458 -4.95 7.44 2.42
C VAL A 458 -5.34 6.63 1.19
N ARG A 459 -4.81 7.02 0.03
CA ARG A 459 -5.01 6.30 -1.23
C ARG A 459 -4.68 4.81 -1.07
N SER A 460 -5.53 3.97 -1.66
CA SER A 460 -5.45 2.51 -1.55
C SER A 460 -4.11 1.96 -2.05
N MET A 461 -3.66 0.88 -1.40
CA MET A 461 -2.51 0.11 -1.82
C MET A 461 -2.81 -0.88 -2.96
N MET A 462 -4.05 -0.92 -3.44
CA MET A 462 -4.47 -1.76 -4.55
C MET A 462 -3.85 -1.29 -5.88
N GLY A 463 -3.72 -2.25 -6.81
CA GLY A 463 -3.00 -2.04 -8.07
C GLY A 463 -3.58 -0.97 -8.97
N ASP A 464 -4.90 -0.77 -8.91
CA ASP A 464 -5.60 0.21 -9.74
C ASP A 464 -5.41 1.64 -9.20
N PHE A 465 -4.96 1.78 -7.94
CA PHE A 465 -4.71 3.05 -7.24
C PHE A 465 -3.22 3.31 -7.01
N ALA A 466 -2.40 2.78 -7.93
CA ALA A 466 -0.96 2.95 -7.97
C ALA A 466 -0.18 2.36 -6.77
N GLY A 467 -0.76 1.43 -6.02
CA GLY A 467 -0.03 0.72 -4.97
C GLY A 467 0.56 1.63 -3.90
N ASN A 468 -0.26 2.54 -3.38
CA ASN A 468 0.17 3.63 -2.51
C ASN A 468 0.48 3.18 -1.07
N ALA A 469 1.39 3.92 -0.43
CA ALA A 469 1.64 3.89 1.01
C ALA A 469 1.76 5.32 1.55
N GLY A 470 1.01 5.63 2.60
CA GLY A 470 1.05 6.91 3.31
C GLY A 470 2.15 6.95 4.36
N LEU A 471 2.85 8.08 4.46
CA LEU A 471 4.03 8.30 5.30
C LEU A 471 3.78 9.48 6.23
N LEU A 472 3.35 9.22 7.46
CA LEU A 472 3.14 10.24 8.48
C LEU A 472 4.36 10.32 9.41
N SER A 473 4.92 11.51 9.57
CA SER A 473 6.00 11.80 10.53
C SER A 473 5.50 12.76 11.61
N LEU A 474 5.87 12.49 12.87
CA LEU A 474 5.63 13.37 14.01
C LEU A 474 6.94 13.63 14.75
N TRP A 475 7.19 14.89 15.08
CA TRP A 475 8.32 15.32 15.90
C TRP A 475 7.92 16.43 16.86
N PHE A 476 8.56 16.47 18.01
CA PHE A 476 8.27 17.46 19.03
C PHE A 476 9.24 18.64 18.90
N ASP A 477 8.72 19.82 18.63
CA ASP A 477 9.50 21.05 18.63
C ASP A 477 9.62 21.60 20.06
N ARG A 478 10.85 21.63 20.56
CA ARG A 478 11.14 22.09 21.92
C ARG A 478 11.13 23.61 22.06
N GLU A 479 11.21 24.36 20.95
CA GLU A 479 11.15 25.81 20.96
C GLU A 479 9.70 26.31 21.13
N SER A 480 8.78 25.81 20.30
CA SER A 480 7.34 26.08 20.42
C SER A 480 6.64 25.27 21.51
N TRP A 481 7.25 24.16 21.97
CA TRP A 481 6.64 23.20 22.89
C TRP A 481 5.36 22.55 22.33
N GLU A 482 5.41 22.22 21.04
CA GLU A 482 4.30 21.67 20.27
C GLU A 482 4.76 20.51 19.38
N TRP A 483 3.84 19.60 19.10
CA TRP A 483 4.05 18.58 18.08
C TRP A 483 3.87 19.15 16.68
N GLN A 484 4.82 18.84 15.82
CA GLN A 484 4.79 19.12 14.39
C GLN A 484 4.62 17.80 13.64
N PHE A 485 3.98 17.87 12.48
CA PHE A 485 3.75 16.70 11.64
C PHE A 485 3.75 17.05 10.17
N GLU A 486 4.02 16.06 9.34
CA GLU A 486 3.84 16.15 7.89
C GLU A 486 3.52 14.77 7.32
N PHE A 487 2.79 14.76 6.20
CA PHE A 487 2.35 13.56 5.50
C PHE A 487 2.87 13.55 4.06
N ALA A 488 3.34 12.39 3.59
CA ALA A 488 3.74 12.16 2.21
C ALA A 488 3.19 10.83 1.70
N ASN A 489 3.17 10.66 0.37
CA ASN A 489 2.77 9.41 -0.28
C ASN A 489 3.96 8.76 -0.98
N CYS A 490 3.98 7.43 -1.03
CA CYS A 490 4.92 6.61 -1.78
C CYS A 490 4.17 5.50 -2.51
N GLY A 491 4.07 5.60 -3.84
CA GLY A 491 3.38 4.62 -4.67
C GLY A 491 4.36 3.77 -5.49
N LEU A 492 4.04 2.48 -5.64
CA LEU A 492 4.75 1.58 -6.55
C LEU A 492 4.37 1.82 -8.03
N GLY A 493 3.11 2.13 -8.29
CA GLY A 493 2.49 2.09 -9.61
C GLY A 493 1.64 0.83 -9.81
N THR A 494 1.08 0.68 -11.01
CA THR A 494 0.04 -0.34 -11.28
C THR A 494 0.52 -1.79 -11.14
N GLN A 495 -0.42 -2.69 -10.85
CA GLN A 495 -0.18 -4.14 -10.80
C GLN A 495 0.44 -4.73 -12.08
N HIS A 496 0.23 -4.09 -13.25
CA HIS A 496 0.79 -4.55 -14.52
C HIS A 496 2.31 -4.52 -14.54
N ILE A 497 2.93 -3.56 -13.85
CA ILE A 497 4.39 -3.48 -13.73
C ILE A 497 4.89 -4.70 -12.97
N TRP A 498 4.24 -5.03 -11.85
CA TRP A 498 4.60 -6.18 -11.03
C TRP A 498 4.47 -7.50 -11.81
N TRP A 499 3.35 -7.70 -12.50
CA TRP A 499 3.14 -8.89 -13.33
C TRP A 499 4.15 -9.00 -14.47
N PHE A 500 4.40 -7.90 -15.19
CA PHE A 500 5.34 -7.87 -16.30
C PHE A 500 6.74 -8.33 -15.87
N VAL A 501 7.25 -7.80 -14.75
CA VAL A 501 8.57 -8.18 -14.23
C VAL A 501 8.62 -9.65 -13.84
N HIS A 502 7.64 -10.14 -13.08
CA HIS A 502 7.66 -11.53 -12.62
C HIS A 502 7.43 -12.55 -13.75
N ILE A 503 6.61 -12.22 -14.75
CA ILE A 503 6.43 -13.04 -15.95
C ILE A 503 7.73 -13.07 -16.76
N LEU A 504 8.40 -11.92 -16.92
CA LEU A 504 9.69 -11.85 -17.60
C LEU A 504 10.74 -12.70 -16.89
N ASP A 505 10.84 -12.60 -15.56
CA ASP A 505 11.74 -13.41 -14.73
C ASP A 505 11.44 -14.90 -14.86
N PHE A 506 10.17 -15.28 -14.84
CA PHE A 506 9.75 -16.66 -15.03
C PHE A 506 10.18 -17.20 -16.40
N ILE A 507 9.98 -16.42 -17.48
CA ILE A 507 10.44 -16.77 -18.83
C ILE A 507 11.98 -16.91 -18.85
N THR A 508 12.71 -15.96 -18.26
CA THR A 508 14.17 -16.00 -18.15
C THR A 508 14.66 -17.27 -17.46
N VAL A 509 14.03 -17.66 -16.36
CA VAL A 509 14.35 -18.89 -15.62
C VAL A 509 14.07 -20.13 -16.46
N ILE A 510 12.90 -20.23 -17.12
CA ILE A 510 12.57 -21.38 -17.97
C ILE A 510 13.57 -21.51 -19.11
N VAL A 511 13.86 -20.43 -19.84
CA VAL A 511 14.82 -20.44 -20.94
C VAL A 511 16.21 -20.84 -20.44
N SER A 512 16.59 -20.40 -19.23
CA SER A 512 17.87 -20.77 -18.60
C SER A 512 17.94 -22.25 -18.27
N ILE A 513 16.87 -22.82 -17.70
CA ILE A 513 16.77 -24.26 -17.39
C ILE A 513 16.84 -25.08 -18.68
N VAL A 514 16.05 -24.72 -19.70
CA VAL A 514 16.03 -25.42 -20.99
C VAL A 514 17.42 -25.39 -21.64
N TYR A 515 18.08 -24.23 -21.64
CA TYR A 515 19.43 -24.08 -22.16
C TYR A 515 20.45 -24.93 -21.37
N GLY A 516 20.37 -24.93 -20.03
CA GLY A 516 21.22 -25.73 -19.16
C GLY A 516 21.07 -27.23 -19.37
N VAL A 517 19.83 -27.73 -19.44
CA VAL A 517 19.53 -29.14 -19.74
C VAL A 517 20.05 -29.54 -21.11
N TRP A 518 19.89 -28.68 -22.12
CA TRP A 518 20.38 -28.93 -23.47
C TRP A 518 21.91 -29.00 -23.53
N LEU A 519 22.60 -28.10 -22.81
CA LEU A 519 24.06 -28.13 -22.67
C LEU A 519 24.55 -29.40 -21.98
N ALA A 520 23.87 -29.81 -20.90
CA ALA A 520 24.19 -31.05 -20.18
C ALA A 520 23.99 -32.28 -21.07
N ALA A 521 22.86 -32.36 -21.78
CA ALA A 521 22.58 -33.45 -22.73
C ALA A 521 23.62 -33.50 -23.86
N PHE A 522 24.04 -32.34 -24.38
CA PHE A 522 25.09 -32.27 -25.41
C PHE A 522 26.46 -32.73 -24.88
N LYS A 523 26.85 -32.31 -23.67
CA LYS A 523 28.07 -32.80 -23.01
C LYS A 523 28.02 -34.31 -22.76
N ILE A 524 26.91 -34.84 -22.26
CA ILE A 524 26.72 -36.28 -22.00
C ILE A 524 26.79 -37.07 -23.30
N ARG A 525 26.16 -36.60 -24.39
CA ARG A 525 26.24 -37.24 -25.71
C ARG A 525 27.66 -37.21 -26.29
N SER A 526 28.40 -36.13 -26.04
CA SER A 526 29.82 -36.02 -26.42
C SER A 526 30.73 -36.95 -25.59
N ILE A 527 30.42 -37.17 -24.32
CA ILE A 527 31.17 -38.07 -23.42
C ILE A 527 30.86 -39.55 -23.71
N LEU A 528 29.60 -39.89 -24.00
CA LEU A 528 29.15 -41.24 -24.32
C LEU A 528 29.48 -41.70 -25.75
N GLY A 529 30.16 -40.87 -26.57
CA GLY A 529 30.61 -41.25 -27.91
C GLY A 529 29.49 -41.53 -28.93
N LEU A 530 28.25 -41.12 -28.65
CA LEU A 530 27.09 -41.28 -29.53
C LEU A 530 27.06 -40.21 -30.64
N CYS A 531 28.16 -40.09 -31.39
CA CYS A 531 28.16 -39.48 -32.70
C CYS A 531 27.91 -40.59 -33.73
N GLU A 532 26.71 -40.64 -34.31
CA GLU A 532 26.49 -41.40 -35.54
C GLU A 532 27.51 -40.94 -36.59
N ASN A 533 28.29 -41.90 -37.08
CA ASN A 533 29.13 -41.77 -38.27
C ASN A 533 28.25 -41.54 -39.51
N GLY A 534 27.75 -40.32 -39.67
CA GLY A 534 27.17 -39.84 -40.92
C GLY A 534 28.29 -39.61 -41.94
N LYS A 535 28.50 -40.59 -42.82
CA LYS A 535 29.36 -40.50 -44.02
C LYS A 535 29.19 -39.15 -44.72
N LYS A 536 30.19 -38.28 -44.65
CA LYS A 536 30.39 -37.21 -45.65
C LYS A 536 31.46 -37.65 -46.62
N GLY A 537 31.02 -37.97 -47.84
CA GLY A 537 31.88 -38.17 -49.00
C GLY A 537 32.74 -36.93 -49.23
N GLY A 538 34.02 -37.18 -49.52
CA GLY A 538 35.02 -36.14 -49.71
C GLY A 538 34.73 -35.24 -50.91
N LYS A 539 35.05 -33.95 -50.74
CA LYS A 539 35.47 -33.09 -51.84
C LYS A 539 36.68 -32.28 -51.38
N LYS A 540 37.72 -32.37 -52.20
CA LYS A 540 39.10 -31.88 -52.01
C LYS A 540 39.17 -30.40 -51.64
N GLU A 541 40.13 -30.11 -50.77
CA GLU A 541 40.67 -28.78 -50.49
C GLU A 541 41.15 -28.06 -51.76
N LYS A 542 40.92 -26.74 -51.81
CA LYS A 542 41.80 -25.79 -52.49
C LYS A 542 42.22 -24.73 -51.47
N LYS A 543 43.49 -24.79 -51.08
CA LYS A 543 44.19 -23.80 -50.27
C LYS A 543 44.71 -22.73 -51.25
N VAL A 544 44.28 -21.48 -51.09
CA VAL A 544 44.88 -20.33 -51.80
C VAL A 544 45.61 -19.51 -50.75
N THR A 545 46.94 -19.56 -50.81
CA THR A 545 47.88 -18.71 -50.09
C THR A 545 48.08 -17.42 -50.89
N PHE A 546 48.02 -16.27 -50.22
CA PHE A 546 48.49 -14.99 -50.77
C PHE A 546 49.84 -14.66 -50.13
N GLU A 547 50.89 -14.66 -50.95
CA GLU A 547 52.20 -14.06 -50.64
C GLU A 547 52.18 -12.57 -50.99
N MET A 548 52.74 -11.73 -50.11
CA MET A 548 53.08 -10.34 -50.40
C MET A 548 54.59 -10.25 -50.65
N THR A 549 54.97 -9.91 -51.88
CA THR A 549 56.32 -9.47 -52.24
C THR A 549 56.48 -7.96 -51.98
N PRO A 550 57.60 -7.51 -51.38
CA PRO A 550 57.94 -6.11 -51.30
C PRO A 550 58.88 -5.72 -52.44
N ASP A 551 58.52 -4.68 -53.20
CA ASP A 551 59.45 -4.01 -54.12
C ASP A 551 60.20 -2.90 -53.38
N THR A 552 61.51 -3.01 -53.41
CA THR A 552 62.48 -1.95 -53.11
C THR A 552 62.75 -1.15 -54.37
N ASP A 553 62.81 0.18 -54.28
CA ASP A 553 63.86 0.91 -54.99
C ASP A 553 64.37 2.10 -54.17
N VAL A 554 65.69 2.14 -54.14
CA VAL A 554 66.68 2.95 -53.43
C VAL A 554 66.96 4.22 -54.29
N GLU A 555 67.18 5.44 -53.80
CA GLU A 555 68.40 6.02 -53.18
C GLU A 555 68.19 7.57 -52.94
N PRO A 556 69.16 8.42 -52.51
CA PRO A 556 69.03 9.22 -51.29
C PRO A 556 69.29 10.74 -51.47
N GLU A 557 69.12 11.57 -50.42
CA GLU A 557 70.16 12.52 -49.96
C GLU A 557 69.69 13.45 -48.81
N LYS A 558 70.42 13.35 -47.70
CA LYS A 558 70.98 14.44 -46.86
C LYS A 558 70.23 15.78 -46.76
N SER A 559 69.75 16.09 -45.55
CA SER A 559 70.47 16.88 -44.52
C SER A 559 69.62 17.90 -43.75
N ARG A 560 69.87 17.91 -42.43
CA ARG A 560 69.95 19.06 -41.49
C ARG A 560 68.72 19.91 -41.16
N GLY A 561 68.62 20.20 -39.86
CA GLY A 561 68.06 21.43 -39.28
C GLY A 561 66.76 21.21 -38.53
N GLU A 562 66.76 20.91 -37.23
CA GLU A 562 66.70 21.88 -36.11
C GLU A 562 65.44 22.76 -36.07
N THR A 563 64.70 22.61 -34.96
CA THR A 563 63.95 23.62 -34.17
C THR A 563 62.96 24.55 -34.89
N ASP A 564 61.72 24.66 -34.41
CA ASP A 564 61.33 25.53 -33.28
C ASP A 564 59.80 25.57 -33.12
N ASN A 565 59.38 25.95 -31.92
CA ASN A 565 58.03 26.22 -31.45
C ASN A 565 57.31 27.32 -32.25
N GLY A 566 55.97 27.26 -32.23
CA GLY A 566 55.17 28.41 -32.65
C GLY A 566 53.67 28.23 -32.46
N LYS A 567 53.16 28.50 -31.25
CA LYS A 567 51.77 28.92 -31.04
C LYS A 567 51.53 30.24 -31.79
N ARG A 568 50.44 30.36 -32.55
CA ARG A 568 49.44 31.43 -32.37
C ARG A 568 48.24 31.33 -33.31
N GLU A 569 47.11 31.68 -32.70
CA GLU A 569 45.81 32.03 -33.25
C GLU A 569 45.88 33.04 -34.41
N ALA A 570 44.92 32.98 -35.34
CA ALA A 570 43.86 34.00 -35.46
C ALA A 570 42.99 33.79 -36.71
N LYS A 571 41.67 33.81 -36.47
CA LYS A 571 40.56 34.41 -37.24
C LYS A 571 40.65 34.48 -38.78
N GLY A 572 39.56 34.02 -39.41
CA GLY A 572 39.21 34.38 -40.78
C GLY A 572 37.81 33.90 -41.15
N ASP A 573 36.87 34.83 -41.17
CA ASP A 573 35.43 34.70 -41.40
C ASP A 573 35.04 34.34 -42.85
N VAL A 574 33.86 33.72 -42.98
CA VAL A 574 32.83 33.96 -44.03
C VAL A 574 33.20 33.61 -45.50
N ASN A 575 32.56 32.58 -46.09
CA ASN A 575 31.29 32.72 -46.81
C ASN A 575 30.94 31.50 -47.70
N ARG A 576 29.63 31.24 -47.81
CA ARG A 576 28.87 30.73 -48.97
C ARG A 576 29.06 29.28 -49.46
N SER A 577 27.95 28.54 -49.30
CA SER A 577 27.01 28.17 -50.40
C SER A 577 26.77 26.67 -50.58
N ARG A 578 25.49 26.28 -50.39
CA ARG A 578 24.75 25.18 -51.04
C ARG A 578 25.41 23.80 -50.90
N LYS A 579 24.86 22.86 -50.13
CA LYS A 579 23.50 22.31 -50.16
C LYS A 579 23.33 21.45 -48.91
#